data_AF-A0A163ZJ48-F1
#
_entry.id   AF-A0A163ZJ48-F1
#
_cell.length_a   1.000
_cell.length_b   1.000
_cell.length_c   1.000
_cell.angle_alpha   90.00
_cell.angle_beta   90.00
_cell.angle_gamma   90.00
#
_symmetry.space_group_name_H-M   'P 1'
#
loop_
_entity.id
_entity.type
_entity.pdbx_description
1 polymer ?
#
loop_
_entity_poly.entity_id
_entity_poly.type
_entity_poly.pdbx_seq_one_letter_code
_entity_poly.pdbx_strand_id
1 'polypeptide(L)'
;MFSIGCSSDDGGEAPIIEPPLETDYEKVIQNEWVFTNYQLLDKDRKVVFEVDGKGMACKSNIWVFKEELDANKEKIKQRTDYTYVQNPDTDECEEHKKTMPYSINDKELVTALLNDGDQMMVYFFEIHEMRKNKMLLIRKDYELTEEEAVLYGFPKEAKYLQYELKTTK
;
A
#
# COMPACT_ATOMS: atom_id res chain seq x y z
N MET A 1 -31.29 -48.82 5.82
CA MET A 1 -32.12 -47.92 6.64
C MET A 1 -31.41 -46.58 6.68
N PHE A 2 -32.08 -45.47 6.37
CA PHE A 2 -31.55 -44.13 6.63
C PHE A 2 -32.30 -43.57 7.85
N SER A 3 -31.56 -43.03 8.81
CA SER A 3 -32.14 -42.25 9.91
C SER A 3 -32.03 -40.77 9.57
N ILE A 4 -33.04 -39.98 9.94
CA ILE A 4 -33.13 -38.55 9.63
C ILE A 4 -33.13 -37.76 10.95
N GLY A 5 -32.47 -36.59 10.95
CA GLY A 5 -32.37 -35.66 12.08
C GLY A 5 -30.98 -35.72 12.75
N CYS A 6 -30.39 -34.61 13.19
CA CYS A 6 -30.87 -33.21 13.18
C CYS A 6 -30.28 -32.40 12.01
N SER A 7 -30.84 -31.27 11.53
CA SER A 7 -31.68 -30.22 12.14
C SER A 7 -30.94 -29.22 13.04
N SER A 8 -30.10 -28.38 12.44
CA SER A 8 -29.88 -26.99 12.87
C SER A 8 -29.78 -26.10 11.63
N ASP A 9 -30.38 -24.92 11.67
CA ASP A 9 -30.04 -23.82 10.77
C ASP A 9 -28.73 -23.19 11.27
N ASP A 10 -27.60 -23.56 10.66
CA ASP A 10 -26.42 -22.69 10.64
C ASP A 10 -26.42 -21.95 9.32
N GLY A 11 -26.57 -20.63 9.40
CA GLY A 11 -26.52 -19.72 8.24
C GLY A 11 -25.10 -19.66 7.70
N GLY A 12 -24.73 -20.67 6.90
CA GLY A 12 -23.41 -20.79 6.32
C GLY A 12 -23.07 -19.57 5.46
N GLU A 13 -22.28 -18.66 6.03
CA GLU A 13 -21.56 -17.65 5.26
C GLU A 13 -20.81 -18.39 4.16
N ALA A 14 -21.17 -18.12 2.90
CA ALA A 14 -20.50 -18.73 1.76
C ALA A 14 -19.00 -18.47 1.93
N PRO A 15 -18.14 -19.50 1.82
CA PRO A 15 -16.73 -19.38 2.16
C PRO A 15 -16.15 -18.17 1.43
N ILE A 16 -15.49 -17.28 2.16
CA ILE A 16 -14.95 -16.04 1.59
C ILE A 16 -13.86 -16.44 0.60
N ILE A 17 -14.24 -16.56 -0.67
CA ILE A 17 -13.32 -16.80 -1.77
C ILE A 17 -12.52 -15.52 -1.93
N GLU A 18 -11.40 -15.46 -1.22
CA GLU A 18 -10.44 -14.38 -1.42
C GLU A 18 -10.07 -14.31 -2.91
N PRO A 19 -9.92 -13.10 -3.50
CA PRO A 19 -9.45 -13.00 -4.87
C PRO A 19 -8.10 -13.70 -5.02
N PRO A 20 -7.84 -14.34 -6.18
CA PRO A 20 -6.57 -15.01 -6.42
C PRO A 20 -5.40 -14.05 -6.29
N LEU A 21 -4.25 -14.60 -5.91
CA LEU A 21 -2.99 -13.87 -5.97
C LEU A 21 -2.61 -13.67 -7.44
N GLU A 22 -2.43 -12.41 -7.81
CA GLU A 22 -2.00 -12.01 -9.14
C GLU A 22 -0.47 -12.17 -9.26
N THR A 23 0.01 -12.55 -10.45
CA THR A 23 1.45 -12.68 -10.74
C THR A 23 1.92 -11.78 -11.90
N ASP A 24 0.98 -11.19 -12.64
CA ASP A 24 1.25 -10.15 -13.65
C ASP A 24 1.25 -8.77 -12.97
N TYR A 25 2.23 -8.56 -12.08
CA TYR A 25 2.34 -7.36 -11.25
C TYR A 25 2.46 -6.08 -12.10
N GLU A 26 3.17 -6.16 -13.23
CA GLU A 26 3.34 -5.09 -14.22
C GLU A 26 2.00 -4.53 -14.73
N LYS A 27 1.01 -5.40 -14.93
CA LYS A 27 -0.32 -5.05 -15.44
C LYS A 27 -1.27 -4.69 -14.31
N VAL A 28 -1.28 -5.45 -13.22
CA VAL A 28 -2.25 -5.25 -12.13
C VAL A 28 -1.95 -3.98 -11.33
N ILE A 29 -0.69 -3.55 -11.23
CA ILE A 29 -0.37 -2.29 -10.54
C ILE A 29 -0.96 -1.05 -11.22
N GLN A 30 -1.25 -1.08 -12.54
CA GLN A 30 -1.67 0.07 -13.37
C GLN A 30 -3.10 0.53 -13.09
N ASN A 31 -3.33 1.01 -11.87
CA ASN A 31 -4.60 1.41 -11.30
C ASN A 31 -4.41 2.58 -10.33
N GLU A 32 -5.51 3.10 -9.80
CA GLU A 32 -5.53 4.04 -8.68
C GLU A 32 -5.64 3.28 -7.35
N TRP A 33 -4.63 3.41 -6.49
CA TRP A 33 -4.50 2.70 -5.22
C TRP A 33 -4.56 3.70 -4.06
N VAL A 34 -5.57 3.56 -3.19
CA VAL A 34 -5.73 4.40 -1.99
C VAL A 34 -4.95 3.75 -0.85
N PHE A 35 -4.07 4.50 -0.19
CA PHE A 35 -3.38 4.06 1.02
C PHE A 35 -4.39 3.86 2.17
N THR A 36 -4.33 2.72 2.87
CA THR A 36 -5.33 2.36 3.89
C THR A 36 -4.78 2.16 5.29
N ASN A 37 -3.68 1.44 5.47
CA ASN A 37 -2.94 1.41 6.73
C ASN A 37 -1.45 1.13 6.48
N TYR A 38 -0.64 1.33 7.52
CA TYR A 38 0.67 0.69 7.59
C TYR A 38 0.84 -0.03 8.92
N GLN A 39 1.58 -1.14 8.88
CA GLN A 39 1.92 -1.97 10.04
C GLN A 39 3.44 -2.05 10.16
N LEU A 40 3.95 -1.98 11.38
CA LEU A 40 5.33 -2.35 11.71
C LEU A 40 5.33 -3.75 12.31
N LEU A 41 6.20 -4.63 11.81
CA LEU A 41 6.34 -5.98 12.34
C LEU A 41 7.68 -6.17 13.07
N ASP A 42 7.64 -6.96 14.14
CA ASP A 42 8.85 -7.51 14.75
C ASP A 42 9.51 -8.59 13.88
N LYS A 43 10.68 -9.04 14.32
CA LYS A 43 11.45 -10.16 13.74
C LYS A 43 10.67 -11.48 13.60
N ASP A 44 9.65 -11.69 14.43
CA ASP A 44 8.79 -12.88 14.40
C ASP A 44 7.57 -12.68 13.45
N ARG A 45 7.55 -11.56 12.70
CA ARG A 45 6.48 -11.10 11.80
C ARG A 45 5.14 -10.85 12.51
N LYS A 46 5.17 -10.42 13.77
CA LYS A 46 3.97 -9.99 14.52
C LYS A 46 3.78 -8.48 14.41
N VAL A 47 2.54 -8.03 14.28
CA VAL A 47 2.21 -6.59 14.30
C VAL A 47 2.51 -6.02 15.69
N VAL A 48 3.42 -5.05 15.76
CA VAL A 48 3.73 -4.32 17.01
C VAL A 48 3.21 -2.89 17.00
N PHE A 49 2.91 -2.34 15.81
CA PHE A 49 2.32 -1.02 15.64
C PHE A 49 1.49 -0.98 14.35
N GLU A 50 0.38 -0.25 14.36
CA GLU A 50 -0.47 -0.01 13.20
C GLU A 50 -0.98 1.43 13.19
N VAL A 51 -1.05 2.04 12.01
CA VAL A 51 -1.69 3.35 11.79
C VAL A 51 -2.75 3.21 10.70
N ASP A 52 -3.99 3.49 11.06
CA ASP A 52 -5.10 3.58 10.10
C ASP A 52 -5.01 4.90 9.29
N GLY A 53 -4.76 4.76 7.98
CA GLY A 53 -4.75 5.85 7.01
C GLY A 53 -6.14 6.36 6.62
N LYS A 54 -7.21 5.70 7.08
CA LYS A 54 -8.60 6.17 7.00
C LYS A 54 -8.99 7.07 8.19
N GLY A 55 -8.11 7.18 9.21
CA GLY A 55 -8.32 8.01 10.41
C GLY A 55 -7.74 9.43 10.37
N MET A 56 -7.10 9.86 9.27
CA MET A 56 -6.59 11.23 9.13
C MET A 56 -7.71 12.18 8.67
N ALA A 57 -7.69 13.43 9.14
CA ALA A 57 -8.73 14.41 8.83
C ALA A 57 -8.75 14.85 7.34
N CYS A 58 -7.60 14.79 6.66
CA CYS A 58 -7.52 14.96 5.21
C CYS A 58 -7.61 13.64 4.45
N LYS A 59 -8.07 13.74 3.19
CA LYS A 59 -8.26 12.63 2.24
C LYS A 59 -7.05 11.68 2.23
N SER A 60 -7.30 10.38 2.21
CA SER A 60 -6.23 9.36 2.17
C SER A 60 -5.34 9.52 0.92
N ASN A 61 -4.02 9.31 1.09
CA ASN A 61 -3.04 9.40 0.00
C ASN A 61 -3.36 8.40 -1.13
N ILE A 62 -3.18 8.80 -2.39
CA ILE A 62 -3.46 7.94 -3.56
C ILE A 62 -2.22 7.82 -4.44
N TRP A 63 -1.88 6.59 -4.83
CA TRP A 63 -0.88 6.29 -5.86
C TRP A 63 -1.58 5.86 -7.15
N VAL A 64 -1.28 6.55 -8.25
CA VAL A 64 -1.86 6.30 -9.57
C VAL A 64 -0.76 5.85 -10.52
N PHE A 65 -0.72 4.56 -10.84
CA PHE A 65 0.29 3.99 -11.72
C PHE A 65 -0.24 3.90 -13.16
N LYS A 66 0.56 4.36 -14.12
CA LYS A 66 0.24 4.36 -15.55
C LYS A 66 1.45 4.02 -16.40
N GLU A 67 1.17 3.61 -17.63
CA GLU A 67 2.10 3.69 -18.75
C GLU A 67 1.66 4.87 -19.63
N GLU A 68 2.54 5.84 -19.85
CA GLU A 68 2.29 7.01 -20.69
C GLU A 68 3.38 7.12 -21.77
N LEU A 69 3.18 7.97 -22.78
CA LEU A 69 4.18 8.23 -23.81
C LEU A 69 4.97 9.50 -23.47
N ASP A 70 6.29 9.43 -23.56
CA ASP A 70 7.17 10.56 -23.36
C ASP A 70 7.19 11.52 -24.58
N ALA A 71 7.99 12.59 -24.51
CA ALA A 71 8.17 13.54 -25.61
C ALA A 71 8.74 12.91 -26.90
N ASN A 72 9.48 11.80 -26.80
CA ASN A 72 10.04 11.03 -27.91
C ASN A 72 9.07 9.94 -28.43
N LYS A 73 7.93 9.74 -27.76
CA LYS A 73 6.93 8.65 -27.95
C LYS A 73 7.42 7.26 -27.50
N GLU A 74 8.38 7.22 -26.59
CA GLU A 74 8.76 6.01 -25.87
C GLU A 74 7.78 5.77 -24.71
N LYS A 75 7.52 4.50 -24.39
CA LYS A 75 6.65 4.11 -23.28
C LYS A 75 7.38 4.27 -21.95
N ILE A 76 6.83 5.07 -21.05
CA ILE A 76 7.38 5.30 -19.71
C ILE A 76 6.37 4.93 -18.62
N LYS A 77 6.87 4.25 -17.58
CA LYS A 77 6.10 3.84 -16.41
C LYS A 77 6.17 4.92 -15.33
N GLN A 78 5.04 5.56 -15.05
CA GLN A 78 4.93 6.66 -14.09
C GLN A 78 3.94 6.34 -12.97
N ARG A 79 4.32 6.67 -11.73
CA ARG A 79 3.44 6.71 -10.56
C ARG A 79 3.19 8.18 -10.22
N THR A 80 1.93 8.58 -10.11
CA THR A 80 1.56 9.90 -9.60
C THR A 80 1.07 9.76 -8.16
N ASP A 81 1.64 10.57 -7.29
CA ASP A 81 1.27 10.70 -5.89
C ASP A 81 0.30 11.85 -5.74
N TYR A 82 -0.83 11.57 -5.09
CA TYR A 82 -1.74 12.56 -4.56
C TYR A 82 -1.64 12.50 -3.04
N THR A 83 -0.90 13.45 -2.47
CA THR A 83 -0.76 13.63 -1.02
C THR A 83 -1.64 14.78 -0.58
N TYR A 84 -2.40 14.62 0.49
CA TYR A 84 -3.27 15.67 1.01
C TYR A 84 -2.75 16.16 2.36
N VAL A 85 -2.38 17.44 2.41
CA VAL A 85 -1.82 18.08 3.61
C VAL A 85 -2.87 19.03 4.18
N GLN A 86 -3.11 18.96 5.48
CA GLN A 86 -3.99 19.88 6.19
C GLN A 86 -3.21 21.17 6.44
N ASN A 87 -3.69 22.28 5.88
CA ASN A 87 -3.13 23.60 6.17
C ASN A 87 -3.50 23.99 7.61
N PRO A 88 -2.52 24.21 8.51
CA PRO A 88 -2.80 24.44 9.94
C PRO A 88 -3.44 25.81 10.23
N ASP A 89 -3.35 26.76 9.29
CA ASP A 89 -3.90 28.11 9.43
C ASP A 89 -5.33 28.23 8.87
N THR A 90 -5.74 27.35 7.94
CA THR A 90 -7.06 27.41 7.27
C THR A 90 -7.96 26.19 7.49
N ASP A 91 -7.44 25.08 8.03
CA ASP A 91 -8.10 23.76 8.13
C ASP A 91 -8.43 23.11 6.77
N GLU A 92 -7.98 23.69 5.65
CA GLU A 92 -8.22 23.17 4.30
C GLU A 92 -7.21 22.07 3.91
N CYS A 93 -7.66 21.06 3.17
CA CYS A 93 -6.81 19.98 2.67
C CYS A 93 -6.25 20.30 1.27
N GLU A 94 -5.01 20.76 1.22
CA GLU A 94 -4.30 21.07 -0.02
C GLU A 94 -3.87 19.77 -0.75
N GLU A 95 -4.07 19.71 -2.07
CA GLU A 95 -3.67 18.57 -2.91
C GLU A 95 -2.28 18.78 -3.49
N HIS A 96 -1.30 18.04 -2.98
CA HIS A 96 0.05 18.00 -3.54
C HIS A 96 0.18 16.84 -4.51
N LYS A 97 0.27 17.17 -5.81
CA LYS A 97 0.56 16.21 -6.88
C LYS A 97 2.07 16.15 -7.16
N LYS A 98 2.67 14.95 -7.11
CA LYS A 98 4.03 14.69 -7.62
C LYS A 98 4.00 13.46 -8.55
N THR A 99 4.91 13.38 -9.52
CA THR A 99 4.95 12.27 -10.48
C THR A 99 6.37 11.73 -10.59
N MET A 100 6.54 10.43 -10.41
CA MET A 100 7.82 9.71 -10.30
C MET A 100 7.87 8.52 -11.26
N PRO A 101 9.06 8.10 -11.73
CA PRO A 101 9.20 6.82 -12.42
C PRO A 101 8.97 5.64 -11.47
N TYR A 102 8.56 4.51 -12.04
CA TYR A 102 8.63 3.21 -11.36
C TYR A 102 9.05 2.10 -12.33
N SER A 103 9.61 1.03 -11.78
CA SER A 103 9.79 -0.24 -12.47
C SER A 103 9.34 -1.39 -11.56
N ILE A 104 8.98 -2.52 -12.18
CA ILE A 104 8.77 -3.78 -11.48
C ILE A 104 9.75 -4.81 -12.06
N ASN A 105 10.30 -5.66 -11.21
CA ASN A 105 11.16 -6.78 -11.58
C ASN A 105 10.81 -7.98 -10.69
N ASP A 106 10.13 -8.98 -11.25
CA ASP A 106 9.45 -10.03 -10.48
C ASP A 106 8.63 -9.42 -9.33
N LYS A 107 8.95 -9.73 -8.06
CA LYS A 107 8.25 -9.20 -6.88
C LYS A 107 8.85 -7.91 -6.30
N GLU A 108 9.74 -7.23 -7.01
CA GLU A 108 10.30 -5.96 -6.55
C GLU A 108 9.70 -4.77 -7.32
N LEU A 109 9.09 -3.83 -6.60
CA LEU A 109 8.71 -2.50 -7.08
C LEU A 109 9.81 -1.51 -6.67
N VAL A 110 10.43 -0.86 -7.66
CA VAL A 110 11.45 0.18 -7.44
C VAL A 110 10.89 1.53 -7.90
N THR A 111 10.94 2.53 -7.03
CA THR A 111 10.35 3.85 -7.31
C THR A 111 10.84 4.90 -6.30
N ALA A 112 10.72 6.19 -6.63
CA ALA A 112 11.12 7.26 -5.73
C ALA A 112 9.99 7.64 -4.74
N LEU A 113 10.38 8.17 -3.57
CA LEU A 113 9.55 9.02 -2.72
C LEU A 113 10.37 10.26 -2.33
N LEU A 114 9.67 11.27 -1.81
CA LEU A 114 10.28 12.46 -1.24
C LEU A 114 10.02 12.47 0.28
N ASN A 115 11.10 12.59 1.05
CA ASN A 115 11.03 13.04 2.44
C ASN A 115 10.86 14.58 2.47
N ASP A 116 10.62 15.14 3.66
CA ASP A 116 10.28 16.55 3.92
C ASP A 116 11.42 17.58 3.69
N GLY A 117 12.34 17.31 2.76
CA GLY A 117 13.53 18.13 2.47
C GLY A 117 13.99 18.07 1.02
N ASP A 118 13.07 17.85 0.07
CA ASP A 118 13.26 17.80 -1.39
C ASP A 118 14.32 16.80 -1.94
N GLN A 119 14.86 15.92 -1.08
CA GLN A 119 15.73 14.82 -1.49
C GLN A 119 14.90 13.67 -2.08
N MET A 120 15.02 13.45 -3.39
CA MET A 120 14.55 12.21 -4.03
C MET A 120 15.42 11.05 -3.57
N MET A 121 14.86 10.15 -2.76
CA MET A 121 15.48 8.84 -2.49
C MET A 121 14.79 7.77 -3.32
N VAL A 122 15.51 6.70 -3.64
CA VAL A 122 14.97 5.52 -4.35
C VAL A 122 14.63 4.46 -3.30
N TYR A 123 13.40 3.96 -3.37
CA TYR A 123 12.80 3.04 -2.42
C TYR A 123 12.55 1.70 -3.11
N PHE A 124 12.68 0.63 -2.34
CA PHE A 124 12.60 -0.75 -2.82
C PHE A 124 11.52 -1.48 -2.04
N PHE A 125 10.50 -1.99 -2.73
CA PHE A 125 9.37 -2.66 -2.11
C PHE A 125 9.25 -4.10 -2.58
N GLU A 126 9.14 -5.05 -1.65
CA GLU A 126 8.62 -6.39 -1.96
C GLU A 126 7.10 -6.30 -2.15
N ILE A 127 6.62 -6.75 -3.31
CA ILE A 127 5.20 -6.98 -3.58
C ILE A 127 4.82 -8.30 -2.88
N HIS A 128 4.46 -8.18 -1.61
CA HIS A 128 4.18 -9.34 -0.75
C HIS A 128 2.84 -9.99 -1.09
N GLU A 129 1.81 -9.16 -1.34
CA GLU A 129 0.51 -9.59 -1.81
C GLU A 129 -0.02 -8.63 -2.86
N MET A 130 -0.54 -9.17 -3.97
CA MET A 130 -1.32 -8.40 -4.94
C MET A 130 -2.54 -9.22 -5.36
N ARG A 131 -3.71 -8.60 -5.26
CA ARG A 131 -5.03 -9.15 -5.56
C ARG A 131 -5.85 -8.10 -6.30
N LYS A 132 -6.94 -8.53 -6.95
CA LYS A 132 -7.87 -7.67 -7.71
C LYS A 132 -8.23 -6.32 -7.06
N ASN A 133 -8.31 -6.23 -5.73
CA ASN A 133 -8.70 -5.02 -5.00
C ASN A 133 -7.72 -4.60 -3.87
N LYS A 134 -6.59 -5.30 -3.70
CA LYS A 134 -5.67 -5.10 -2.56
C LYS A 134 -4.21 -5.26 -3.01
N MET A 135 -3.35 -4.35 -2.56
CA MET A 135 -1.90 -4.41 -2.72
C MET A 135 -1.24 -4.27 -1.33
N LEU A 136 -0.28 -5.13 -1.03
CA LEU A 136 0.49 -5.12 0.21
C LEU A 136 1.99 -5.10 -0.12
N LEU A 137 2.66 -4.02 0.25
CA LEU A 137 4.07 -3.76 -0.02
C LEU A 137 4.89 -3.83 1.27
N ILE A 138 6.08 -4.42 1.24
CA ILE A 138 7.05 -4.33 2.35
C ILE A 138 8.20 -3.45 1.89
N ARG A 139 8.47 -2.35 2.61
CA ARG A 139 9.62 -1.49 2.31
C ARG A 139 10.92 -2.18 2.75
N LYS A 140 11.77 -2.52 1.79
CA LYS A 140 13.04 -3.25 1.97
C LYS A 140 14.18 -2.36 2.47
N ASP A 141 14.13 -1.06 2.18
CA ASP A 141 15.09 -0.05 2.59
C ASP A 141 14.72 0.65 3.91
N TYR A 142 13.80 0.06 4.71
CA TYR A 142 13.38 0.61 6.00
C TYR A 142 13.99 -0.15 7.18
N GLU A 143 15.06 0.41 7.74
CA GLU A 143 15.44 0.15 9.13
C GLU A 143 14.92 1.29 10.01
N LEU A 144 14.28 0.96 11.13
CA LEU A 144 14.13 1.89 12.25
C LEU A 144 15.52 2.28 12.77
N THR A 145 15.72 3.55 13.10
CA THR A 145 16.94 3.99 13.81
C THR A 145 17.00 3.36 15.20
N GLU A 146 18.20 3.29 15.80
CA GLU A 146 18.34 2.77 17.17
C GLU A 146 17.59 3.64 18.19
N GLU A 147 17.47 4.95 17.94
CA GLU A 147 16.71 5.87 18.81
C GLU A 147 15.20 5.64 18.72
N GLU A 148 14.62 5.45 17.52
CA GLU A 148 13.21 5.06 17.37
C GLU A 148 12.94 3.66 17.95
N ALA A 149 13.85 2.71 17.70
CA ALA A 149 13.77 1.35 18.22
C ALA A 149 13.77 1.32 19.76
N VAL A 150 14.57 2.17 20.41
CA VAL A 150 14.59 2.32 21.87
C VAL A 150 13.38 3.10 22.38
N LEU A 151 12.96 4.18 21.71
CA LEU A 151 11.82 5.01 22.09
C LEU A 151 10.50 4.23 22.11
N TYR A 152 10.30 3.35 21.11
CA TYR A 152 9.08 2.54 20.98
C TYR A 152 9.25 1.08 21.46
N GLY A 153 10.46 0.64 21.77
CA GLY A 153 10.76 -0.70 22.29
C GLY A 153 10.73 -1.82 21.24
N PHE A 154 11.00 -1.52 19.97
CA PHE A 154 10.83 -2.44 18.84
C PHE A 154 12.16 -2.96 18.26
N PRO A 155 12.36 -4.29 18.12
CA PRO A 155 13.50 -4.87 17.42
C PRO A 155 13.25 -4.81 15.90
N LYS A 156 13.40 -3.61 15.32
CA LYS A 156 13.11 -3.26 13.91
C LYS A 156 11.75 -3.87 13.47
N GLU A 157 11.52 -4.74 12.48
CA GLU A 157 12.35 -5.34 11.41
C GLU A 157 11.71 -5.17 10.00
N ALA A 158 10.44 -4.77 9.87
CA ALA A 158 9.79 -4.53 8.58
C ALA A 158 8.63 -3.51 8.64
N LYS A 159 8.43 -2.72 7.57
CA LYS A 159 7.26 -1.85 7.39
C LYS A 159 6.40 -2.30 6.22
N TYR A 160 5.17 -2.69 6.53
CA TYR A 160 4.14 -3.11 5.58
C TYR A 160 3.22 -1.93 5.27
N LEU A 161 2.91 -1.69 4.00
CA LEU A 161 2.00 -0.65 3.52
C LEU A 161 0.87 -1.29 2.71
N GLN A 162 -0.37 -1.07 3.14
CA GLN A 162 -1.55 -1.62 2.47
C GLN A 162 -2.27 -0.55 1.65
N TYR A 163 -2.69 -0.94 0.45
CA TYR A 163 -3.50 -0.12 -0.44
C TYR A 163 -4.73 -0.90 -0.91
N GLU A 164 -5.87 -0.23 -0.98
CA GLU A 164 -7.09 -0.74 -1.61
C GLU A 164 -7.27 -0.10 -2.99
N LEU A 165 -7.84 -0.85 -3.94
CA LEU A 165 -8.18 -0.31 -5.25
C LEU A 165 -9.26 0.76 -5.10
N LYS A 166 -9.02 1.96 -5.65
CA LYS A 166 -9.95 3.09 -5.60
C LYS A 166 -11.24 2.75 -6.35
N THR A 167 -12.33 2.55 -5.62
CA THR A 167 -13.65 2.37 -6.23
C THR A 167 -14.20 3.72 -6.71
N THR A 168 -14.45 3.84 -8.00
CA THR A 168 -15.34 4.87 -8.53
C THR A 168 -16.77 4.62 -8.01
N LYS A 169 -17.41 5.69 -7.54
CA LYS A 169 -18.84 5.72 -7.17
C LYS A 169 -19.67 6.25 -8.34
#